data_AF-A0A8S0G4S1-F1
#
_entry.id   AF-A0A8S0G4S1-F1
#
_cell.length_a   1.000
_cell.length_b   1.000
_cell.length_c   1.000
_cell.angle_alpha   90.00
_cell.angle_beta   90.00
_cell.angle_gamma   90.00
#
_symmetry.space_group_name_H-M   'P 1'
#
loop_
_entity.id
_entity.type
_entity.pdbx_description
1 polymer ?
#
loop_
_entity_poly.entity_id
_entity_poly.type
_entity_poly.pdbx_seq_one_letter_code
_entity_poly.pdbx_strand_id
1 'polypeptide(L)'
;MLLSVSSANRVMPQFKVDGRMVFERDMEMLAPGYTQTLEPRAQYLYVPYRDQSKIYNYDSSLLQSDYSGLFRDRTYGGLDRIASANQVTTGVTSRIYDDAAVERFNISVGQIYYFTESRTGDDNITWENDDKTGSLVWAGDTYWRISDRWGLRGGIQYDTRLDNVATSNSSQHARCDTGRKLLRLNTVVMKTVWYS
;
A
#
# COMPACT_ATOMS: atom_id res chain seq x y z
N MET A 1 -5.37 3.33 39.94
CA MET A 1 -5.29 4.81 40.03
C MET A 1 -5.17 5.32 38.60
N LEU A 2 -6.29 5.72 37.99
CA LEU A 2 -6.35 6.19 36.60
C LEU A 2 -5.95 7.66 36.57
N LEU A 3 -4.76 7.96 36.06
CA LEU A 3 -4.35 9.35 35.81
C LEU A 3 -5.07 9.83 34.54
N SER A 4 -6.22 10.49 34.73
CA SER A 4 -6.82 11.34 33.71
C SER A 4 -5.83 12.49 33.44
N VAL A 5 -5.24 12.50 32.24
CA VAL A 5 -4.45 13.66 31.79
C VAL A 5 -5.46 14.76 31.47
N SER A 6 -5.50 15.81 32.30
CA SER A 6 -6.47 16.91 32.19
C SER A 6 -6.24 17.84 30.99
N SER A 7 -5.08 17.76 30.33
CA SER A 7 -4.77 18.46 29.09
C SER A 7 -3.54 17.82 28.42
N ALA A 8 -3.69 17.35 27.18
CA ALA A 8 -2.59 16.87 26.35
C ALA A 8 -2.50 17.70 25.07
N ASN A 9 -1.35 18.34 24.83
CA ASN A 9 -1.10 19.10 23.60
C ASN A 9 -0.07 18.36 22.74
N ARG A 10 -0.41 18.16 21.46
CA ARG A 10 0.47 17.52 20.48
C ARG A 10 0.55 18.37 19.22
N VAL A 11 1.74 18.91 18.94
CA VAL A 11 2.05 19.65 17.70
C VAL A 11 3.16 18.93 16.96
N MET A 12 2.87 18.53 15.74
CA MET A 12 3.77 17.75 14.88
C MET A 12 3.71 18.32 13.46
N PRO A 13 4.76 19.02 13.00
CA PRO A 13 4.84 19.43 11.60
C PRO A 13 4.98 18.18 10.72
N GLN A 14 4.39 18.23 9.52
CA GLN A 14 4.50 17.19 8.51
C GLN A 14 5.10 17.81 7.25
N PHE A 15 6.14 17.19 6.72
CA PHE A 15 6.72 17.54 5.43
C PHE A 15 6.57 16.36 4.47
N LYS A 16 6.05 16.63 3.26
CA LYS A 16 5.80 15.62 2.25
C LYS A 16 6.14 16.17 0.87
N VAL A 17 6.88 15.41 0.09
CA VAL A 17 7.18 15.70 -1.32
C VAL A 17 6.83 14.47 -2.12
N ASP A 18 6.01 14.63 -3.15
CA ASP A 18 5.60 13.55 -4.05
C ASP A 18 5.98 13.94 -5.49
N GLY A 19 6.62 13.01 -6.19
CA GLY A 19 7.03 13.18 -7.57
C GLY A 19 6.61 11.97 -8.40
N ARG A 20 6.07 12.24 -9.59
CA ARG A 20 5.64 11.22 -10.55
C ARG A 20 6.08 11.59 -11.95
N MET A 21 6.51 10.61 -12.73
CA MET A 21 6.78 10.75 -14.15
C MET A 21 5.92 9.76 -14.92
N VAL A 22 5.70 10.03 -16.20
CA VAL A 22 5.01 9.13 -17.13
C VAL A 22 5.85 9.04 -18.39
N PHE A 23 6.28 7.83 -18.72
CA PHE A 23 6.96 7.51 -19.97
C PHE A 23 6.03 6.67 -20.82
N GLU A 24 6.02 6.92 -22.12
CA GLU A 24 5.19 6.21 -23.09
C GLU A 24 6.06 5.56 -24.16
N ARG A 25 5.64 4.39 -24.62
CA ARG A 25 6.21 3.74 -25.81
C ARG A 25 5.13 2.97 -26.57
N ASP A 26 5.28 2.94 -27.88
CA ASP A 26 4.45 2.10 -28.75
C ASP A 26 4.86 0.64 -28.61
N MET A 27 3.87 -0.26 -28.64
CA MET A 27 4.02 -1.71 -28.53
C MET A 27 3.59 -2.42 -29.83
N GLU A 28 4.04 -1.92 -30.97
CA GLU A 28 3.75 -2.51 -32.30
C GLU A 28 4.09 -4.02 -32.40
N MET A 29 5.06 -4.50 -31.60
CA MET A 29 5.42 -5.92 -31.53
C MET A 29 4.38 -6.81 -30.82
N LEU A 30 3.54 -6.24 -29.95
CA LEU A 30 2.48 -6.98 -29.23
C LEU A 30 1.21 -7.04 -30.09
N ALA A 31 0.76 -5.88 -30.56
CA ALA A 31 -0.33 -5.70 -31.52
C ALA A 31 -0.30 -4.25 -32.05
N PRO A 32 -0.74 -3.99 -33.30
CA PRO A 32 -0.79 -2.64 -33.85
C PRO A 32 -1.62 -1.69 -32.99
N GLY A 33 -1.13 -0.48 -32.74
CA GLY A 33 -1.83 0.55 -31.97
C GLY A 33 -1.81 0.38 -30.45
N TYR A 34 -1.15 -0.66 -29.91
CA TYR A 34 -1.00 -0.81 -28.47
C TYR A 34 0.05 0.16 -27.91
N THR A 35 -0.22 0.74 -26.74
CA THR A 35 0.67 1.67 -26.05
C THR A 35 0.98 1.16 -24.65
N GLN A 36 2.24 1.30 -24.21
CA GLN A 36 2.64 1.03 -22.83
C GLN A 36 3.08 2.32 -22.14
N THR A 37 2.56 2.53 -20.92
CA THR A 37 3.10 3.53 -20.00
C THR A 37 4.00 2.89 -18.95
N LEU A 38 5.01 3.64 -18.52
CA LEU A 38 5.80 3.38 -17.33
C LEU A 38 5.77 4.62 -16.44
N GLU A 39 5.20 4.46 -15.25
CA GLU A 39 4.86 5.54 -14.33
C GLU A 39 5.63 5.40 -13.01
N PRO A 40 6.93 5.76 -12.96
CA PRO A 40 7.65 5.78 -11.70
C PRO A 40 7.15 6.91 -10.81
N ARG A 41 7.05 6.63 -9.51
CA ARG A 41 6.63 7.56 -8.45
C ARG A 41 7.54 7.41 -7.25
N ALA A 42 7.93 8.55 -6.67
CA ALA A 42 8.68 8.61 -5.43
C ALA A 42 8.04 9.63 -4.50
N GLN A 43 8.00 9.32 -3.20
CA GLN A 43 7.48 10.22 -2.17
C GLN A 43 8.40 10.20 -0.95
N TYR A 44 8.79 11.37 -0.46
CA TYR A 44 9.44 11.52 0.84
C TYR A 44 8.44 12.01 1.89
N LEU A 45 8.47 11.42 3.08
CA LEU A 45 7.64 11.81 4.21
C LEU A 45 8.50 11.97 5.47
N TYR A 46 8.36 13.14 6.11
CA TYR A 46 8.97 13.44 7.39
C TYR A 46 7.93 13.93 8.41
N VAL A 47 7.89 13.27 9.56
CA VAL A 47 7.08 13.61 10.73
C VAL A 47 7.94 13.36 11.97
N PRO A 48 8.24 14.39 12.79
CA PRO A 48 9.12 14.23 13.94
C PRO A 48 8.48 13.39 15.02
N TYR A 49 9.32 12.69 15.78
CA TYR A 49 8.88 11.88 16.91
C TYR A 49 8.29 12.71 18.06
N ARG A 50 7.18 12.18 18.61
CA ARG A 50 6.55 12.62 19.85
C ARG A 50 6.08 11.38 20.61
N ASP A 51 6.41 11.34 21.89
CA ASP A 51 5.95 10.29 22.80
C ASP A 51 4.44 10.46 23.08
N GLN A 52 3.66 9.43 22.73
CA GLN A 52 2.20 9.40 22.85
C GLN A 52 1.72 8.36 23.87
N SER A 53 2.61 7.76 24.66
CA SER A 53 2.28 6.73 25.65
C SER A 53 1.24 7.15 26.69
N LYS A 54 1.13 8.46 26.95
CA LYS A 54 0.16 9.04 27.90
C LYS A 54 -1.21 9.35 27.28
N ILE A 55 -1.37 9.12 25.98
CA ILE A 55 -2.65 9.28 25.24
C ILE A 55 -3.23 7.89 25.03
N TYR A 56 -4.45 7.67 25.52
CA TYR A 56 -5.15 6.40 25.34
C TYR A 56 -5.57 6.23 23.88
N ASN A 57 -5.58 5.00 23.37
CA ASN A 57 -6.02 4.69 22.01
C ASN A 57 -7.53 4.42 22.01
N TYR A 58 -8.33 5.27 21.38
CA TYR A 58 -9.77 5.12 21.22
C TYR A 58 -10.15 4.63 19.81
N ASP A 59 -9.49 5.13 18.76
CA ASP A 59 -9.88 4.89 17.36
C ASP A 59 -8.75 4.49 16.38
N SER A 60 -7.50 4.34 16.84
CA SER A 60 -6.37 4.07 15.95
C SER A 60 -6.14 2.58 15.70
N SER A 61 -6.29 2.18 14.44
CA SER A 61 -6.01 0.83 13.94
C SER A 61 -4.98 0.86 12.79
N LEU A 62 -4.16 -0.18 12.68
CA LEU A 62 -3.16 -0.29 11.62
C LEU A 62 -3.85 -0.39 10.25
N LEU A 63 -3.49 0.48 9.32
CA LEU A 63 -4.06 0.46 7.99
C LEU A 63 -3.32 -0.55 7.11
N GLN A 64 -4.08 -1.39 6.41
CA GLN A 64 -3.52 -2.25 5.36
C GLN A 64 -2.92 -1.37 4.24
N SER A 65 -1.80 -1.80 3.68
CA SER A 65 -1.10 -1.07 2.62
C SER A 65 -1.12 -1.92 1.36
N ASP A 66 -2.14 -1.71 0.52
CA ASP A 66 -2.02 -2.03 -0.91
C ASP A 66 -1.00 -1.07 -1.56
N TYR A 67 -0.73 -1.24 -2.86
CA TYR A 67 0.22 -0.39 -3.57
C TYR A 67 -0.07 1.10 -3.40
N SER A 68 -1.34 1.51 -3.49
CA SER A 68 -1.76 2.89 -3.28
C SER A 68 -1.52 3.35 -1.83
N GLY A 69 -1.77 2.46 -0.87
CA GLY A 69 -1.54 2.67 0.56
C GLY A 69 -0.07 2.93 0.92
N LEU A 70 0.90 2.48 0.12
CA LEU A 70 2.32 2.78 0.36
C LEU A 70 2.64 4.28 0.33
N PHE A 71 1.87 5.06 -0.43
CA PHE A 71 2.05 6.50 -0.57
C PHE A 71 1.19 7.30 0.41
N ARG A 72 0.49 6.64 1.33
CA ARG A 72 -0.26 7.29 2.41
C ARG A 72 0.70 7.94 3.41
N ASP A 73 0.30 9.06 3.99
CA ASP A 73 1.05 9.77 5.03
C ASP A 73 0.69 9.36 6.46
N ARG A 74 -0.05 8.25 6.60
CA ARG A 74 -0.57 7.71 7.86
C ARG A 74 -0.43 6.20 7.92
N THR A 75 0.17 5.73 9.02
CA THR A 75 0.31 4.30 9.36
C THR A 75 -0.94 3.77 10.07
N TYR A 76 -1.56 4.59 10.92
CA TYR A 76 -2.78 4.26 11.65
C TYR A 76 -3.95 5.09 11.12
N GLY A 77 -5.16 4.52 11.15
CA GLY A 77 -6.40 5.28 11.07
C GLY A 77 -6.60 6.13 12.32
N GLY A 78 -7.57 7.05 12.29
CA GLY A 78 -7.88 7.90 13.44
C GLY A 78 -6.84 8.98 13.70
N LEU A 79 -6.93 9.60 14.88
CA LEU A 79 -6.03 10.68 15.29
C LEU A 79 -5.24 10.37 16.57
N ASP A 80 -5.54 9.30 17.31
CA ASP A 80 -4.89 9.05 18.59
C ASP A 80 -3.40 8.67 18.46
N ARG A 81 -3.03 7.95 17.40
CA ARG A 81 -1.64 7.54 17.13
C ARG A 81 -1.12 8.09 15.80
N ILE A 82 -0.14 8.98 15.87
CA ILE A 82 0.60 9.48 14.70
C ILE A 82 2.04 9.00 14.80
N ALA A 83 2.42 8.05 13.95
CA ALA A 83 3.78 7.53 13.93
C ALA A 83 4.78 8.57 13.42
N SER A 84 5.98 8.59 14.00
CA SER A 84 7.09 9.34 13.42
C SER A 84 7.44 8.76 12.06
N ALA A 85 7.70 9.62 11.08
CA ALA A 85 8.06 9.21 9.73
C ALA A 85 9.39 9.86 9.33
N ASN A 86 10.27 9.05 8.77
CA ASN A 86 11.41 9.53 7.99
C ASN A 86 11.67 8.44 6.95
N GLN A 87 10.96 8.53 5.83
CA GLN A 87 10.85 7.43 4.89
C GLN A 87 10.74 7.92 3.45
N VAL A 88 11.20 7.09 2.52
CA VAL A 88 10.97 7.24 1.09
C VAL A 88 10.11 6.08 0.61
N THR A 89 8.97 6.39 0.02
CA THR A 89 8.18 5.44 -0.76
C THR A 89 8.63 5.53 -2.21
N THR A 90 8.94 4.40 -2.83
CA THR A 90 9.17 4.32 -4.28
C THR A 90 8.27 3.27 -4.87
N GLY A 91 7.78 3.52 -6.08
CA GLY A 91 7.01 2.54 -6.81
C GLY A 91 7.01 2.83 -8.29
N VAL A 92 6.63 1.83 -9.05
CA VAL A 92 6.47 1.92 -10.49
C VAL A 92 5.19 1.22 -10.87
N THR A 93 4.41 1.86 -11.74
CA THR A 93 3.26 1.23 -12.39
C THR A 93 3.56 1.13 -13.87
N SER A 94 3.30 -0.02 -14.48
CA SER A 94 3.20 -0.12 -15.93
C SER A 94 1.76 -0.40 -16.33
N ARG A 95 1.29 0.28 -17.38
CA ARG A 95 -0.02 0.06 -17.96
C ARG A 95 0.11 -0.23 -19.44
N ILE A 96 -0.79 -1.05 -19.97
CA ILE A 96 -0.89 -1.35 -21.39
C ILE A 96 -2.31 -0.99 -21.84
N TYR A 97 -2.37 -0.19 -22.89
CA TYR A 97 -3.58 0.24 -23.56
C TYR A 97 -3.66 -0.40 -24.94
N ASP A 98 -4.87 -0.75 -25.36
CA ASP A 98 -5.12 -1.20 -26.74
C ASP A 98 -5.22 -0.03 -27.73
N ASP A 99 -5.48 -0.37 -28.99
CA ASP A 99 -5.67 0.56 -30.12
C ASP A 99 -6.85 1.53 -29.93
N ALA A 100 -7.81 1.20 -29.07
CA ALA A 100 -8.91 2.06 -28.67
C ALA A 100 -8.60 2.89 -27.41
N ALA A 101 -7.33 2.93 -26.96
CA ALA A 101 -6.86 3.58 -25.74
C ALA A 101 -7.54 3.05 -24.45
N VAL A 102 -8.04 1.81 -24.48
CA VAL A 102 -8.62 1.14 -23.31
C VAL A 102 -7.51 0.42 -22.55
N GLU A 103 -7.39 0.70 -21.25
CA GLU A 103 -6.45 -0.01 -20.39
C GLU A 103 -6.81 -1.50 -20.32
N ARG A 104 -5.93 -2.36 -20.84
CA ARG A 104 -6.09 -3.81 -20.83
C ARG A 104 -5.31 -4.47 -19.71
N PHE A 105 -4.20 -3.88 -19.28
CA PHE A 105 -3.36 -4.45 -18.24
C PHE A 105 -2.69 -3.36 -17.42
N ASN A 106 -2.56 -3.60 -16.12
CA ASN A 106 -1.63 -2.89 -15.27
C ASN A 106 -0.93 -3.82 -14.29
N ILE A 107 0.25 -3.38 -13.88
CA ILE A 107 0.97 -3.95 -12.76
C ILE A 107 1.69 -2.81 -12.04
N SER A 108 1.59 -2.79 -10.73
CA SER A 108 2.39 -1.89 -9.90
C SER A 108 3.14 -2.66 -8.83
N VAL A 109 4.32 -2.15 -8.51
CA VAL A 109 5.15 -2.64 -7.42
C VAL A 109 5.77 -1.44 -6.73
N GLY A 110 5.78 -1.46 -5.41
CA GLY A 110 6.37 -0.41 -4.61
C GLY A 110 6.89 -0.92 -3.28
N GLN A 111 7.68 -0.06 -2.64
CA GLN A 111 8.28 -0.30 -1.34
C GLN A 111 8.33 0.99 -0.53
N ILE A 112 8.42 0.84 0.79
CA ILE A 112 8.75 1.92 1.72
C ILE A 112 10.11 1.62 2.34
N TYR A 113 11.05 2.54 2.12
CA TYR A 113 12.35 2.56 2.77
C TYR A 113 12.31 3.47 4.00
N TYR A 114 12.59 2.93 5.17
CA TYR A 114 12.62 3.65 6.44
C TYR A 114 14.05 4.06 6.79
N PHE A 115 14.33 5.36 6.91
CA PHE A 115 15.62 5.86 7.40
C PHE A 115 15.75 5.75 8.91
N THR A 116 14.63 5.83 9.62
CA THR A 116 14.55 5.65 11.07
C THR A 116 13.32 4.85 11.41
N GLU A 117 13.38 4.14 12.53
CA GLU A 117 12.24 3.41 13.10
C GLU A 117 11.02 4.32 13.25
N SER A 118 9.88 3.84 12.75
CA SER A 118 8.57 4.48 12.89
C SER A 118 8.02 4.20 14.29
N ARG A 119 7.96 5.23 15.14
CA ARG A 119 7.62 5.10 16.56
C ARG A 119 6.45 5.98 16.97
N THR A 120 5.62 5.49 17.89
CA THR A 120 4.59 6.29 18.58
C THR A 120 4.87 6.51 20.07
N GLY A 121 5.80 5.72 20.65
CA GLY A 121 6.13 5.73 22.08
C GLY A 121 5.34 4.72 22.91
N ASP A 122 4.34 4.07 22.32
CA ASP A 122 3.58 2.93 22.88
C ASP A 122 3.33 1.93 21.76
N ASP A 123 4.43 1.33 21.29
CA ASP A 123 4.46 0.42 20.16
C ASP A 123 4.33 -1.03 20.67
N ASN A 124 3.11 -1.48 20.98
CA ASN A 124 2.81 -2.84 21.47
C ASN A 124 2.61 -3.87 20.34
N ILE A 125 3.28 -3.69 19.20
CA ILE A 125 3.21 -4.63 18.08
C ILE A 125 4.32 -5.66 18.27
N THR A 126 3.94 -6.93 18.41
CA THR A 126 4.89 -8.04 18.40
C THR A 126 5.33 -8.34 16.97
N TRP A 127 6.57 -7.98 16.65
CA TRP A 127 7.23 -8.32 15.39
C TRP A 127 7.98 -9.66 15.52
N GLU A 128 8.22 -10.33 14.39
CA GLU A 128 8.97 -11.59 14.35
C GLU A 128 10.48 -11.35 14.41
N ASN A 129 10.91 -10.13 14.06
CA ASN A 129 12.30 -9.68 14.12
C ASN A 129 12.41 -8.19 14.49
N ASP A 130 13.65 -7.73 14.69
CA ASP A 130 14.00 -6.37 15.11
C ASP A 130 14.35 -5.43 13.95
N ASP A 131 13.84 -5.69 12.74
CA ASP A 131 14.08 -4.83 11.58
C ASP A 131 13.43 -3.44 11.78
N LYS A 132 14.28 -2.41 11.89
CA LYS A 132 13.86 -1.04 12.22
C LYS A 132 14.00 -0.05 11.07
N THR A 133 14.87 -0.34 10.12
CA THR A 133 15.25 0.54 9.01
C THR A 133 15.49 -0.27 7.75
N GLY A 134 15.48 0.38 6.59
CA GLY A 134 15.61 -0.29 5.31
C GLY A 134 14.27 -0.46 4.61
N SER A 135 14.23 -1.34 3.61
CA SER A 135 13.00 -1.60 2.85
C SER A 135 12.15 -2.66 3.53
N LEU A 136 11.26 -2.20 4.41
CA LEU A 136 10.50 -3.09 5.29
C LEU A 136 9.16 -3.49 4.67
N VAL A 137 8.49 -2.57 3.98
CA VAL A 137 7.14 -2.80 3.44
C VAL A 137 7.20 -2.80 1.93
N TRP A 138 6.66 -3.86 1.33
CA TRP A 138 6.51 -4.03 -0.10
C TRP A 138 5.04 -4.29 -0.43
N ALA A 139 4.56 -3.73 -1.52
CA ALA A 139 3.25 -4.08 -2.04
C ALA A 139 3.27 -4.11 -3.57
N GLY A 140 2.45 -5.00 -4.12
CA GLY A 140 2.21 -5.07 -5.56
C GLY A 140 0.76 -5.35 -5.85
N ASP A 141 0.29 -4.81 -6.95
CA ASP A 141 -1.06 -5.03 -7.47
C ASP A 141 -1.01 -5.23 -8.98
N THR A 142 -1.98 -5.97 -9.50
CA THR A 142 -2.14 -6.15 -10.93
C THR A 142 -3.59 -6.28 -11.31
N TYR A 143 -3.92 -5.75 -12.45
CA TYR A 143 -5.20 -5.94 -13.11
C TYR A 143 -4.97 -6.34 -14.56
N TRP A 144 -5.69 -7.36 -15.00
CA TRP A 144 -5.67 -7.78 -16.40
C TRP A 144 -7.08 -7.99 -16.91
N ARG A 145 -7.46 -7.21 -17.91
CA ARG A 145 -8.65 -7.40 -18.74
C ARG A 145 -8.25 -8.17 -20.00
N ILE A 146 -8.26 -9.50 -19.90
CA ILE A 146 -7.88 -10.42 -20.98
C ILE A 146 -8.85 -10.27 -22.18
N SER A 147 -10.13 -10.06 -21.89
CA SER A 147 -11.16 -9.77 -22.89
C SER A 147 -12.29 -8.96 -22.25
N ASP A 148 -13.31 -8.60 -23.01
CA ASP A 148 -14.51 -7.97 -22.45
C ASP A 148 -15.31 -8.89 -21.52
N ARG A 149 -14.93 -10.17 -21.46
CA ARG A 149 -15.59 -11.22 -20.68
C ARG A 149 -14.77 -11.68 -19.48
N TRP A 150 -13.44 -11.62 -19.56
CA TRP A 150 -12.53 -12.16 -18.55
C TRP A 150 -11.66 -11.07 -17.93
N GLY A 151 -11.62 -11.05 -16.60
CA GLY A 151 -10.75 -10.16 -15.85
C GLY A 151 -10.14 -10.84 -14.64
N LEU A 152 -8.91 -10.44 -14.33
CA LEU A 152 -8.12 -10.91 -13.20
C LEU A 152 -7.63 -9.69 -12.41
N ARG A 153 -7.70 -9.76 -11.09
CA ARG A 153 -7.08 -8.82 -10.16
C ARG A 153 -6.28 -9.60 -9.13
N GLY A 154 -5.11 -9.10 -8.78
CA GLY A 154 -4.30 -9.63 -7.71
C GLY A 154 -3.65 -8.51 -6.93
N GLY A 155 -3.40 -8.75 -5.64
CA GLY A 155 -2.70 -7.83 -4.76
C GLY A 155 -1.95 -8.62 -3.71
N ILE A 156 -0.74 -8.17 -3.39
CA ILE A 156 0.11 -8.77 -2.36
C ILE A 156 0.79 -7.67 -1.56
N GLN A 157 0.91 -7.90 -0.25
CA GLN A 157 1.64 -7.07 0.67
C GLN A 157 2.60 -7.94 1.47
N TYR A 158 3.85 -7.54 1.52
CA TYR A 158 4.91 -8.21 2.25
C TYR A 158 5.55 -7.23 3.24
N ASP A 159 5.81 -7.70 4.46
CA ASP A 159 6.48 -6.92 5.50
C ASP A 159 7.64 -7.76 6.06
N THR A 160 8.87 -7.27 5.96
CA THR A 160 10.05 -8.00 6.43
C THR A 160 9.99 -8.24 7.93
N ARG A 161 9.35 -7.35 8.70
CA ARG A 161 9.20 -7.50 10.16
C ARG A 161 8.29 -8.67 10.57
N LEU A 162 7.52 -9.19 9.62
CA LEU A 162 6.67 -10.37 9.80
C LEU A 162 7.30 -11.63 9.21
N ASP A 163 8.45 -11.53 8.55
CA ASP A 163 9.11 -12.58 7.76
C ASP A 163 8.14 -13.33 6.84
N ASN A 164 7.08 -12.66 6.38
CA ASN A 164 6.00 -13.30 5.64
C ASN A 164 5.14 -12.30 4.87
N VAL A 165 4.31 -12.83 3.97
CA VAL A 165 3.24 -12.09 3.31
C VAL A 165 2.22 -11.68 4.36
N ALA A 166 2.05 -10.37 4.54
CA ALA A 166 1.06 -9.82 5.45
C ALA A 166 -0.34 -10.13 4.94
N THR A 167 -0.61 -9.78 3.67
CA THR A 167 -1.90 -10.00 3.03
C THR A 167 -1.72 -10.31 1.54
N SER A 168 -2.58 -11.16 0.99
CA SER A 168 -2.65 -11.46 -0.44
C SER A 168 -4.11 -11.67 -0.85
N ASN A 169 -4.49 -11.13 -1.99
CA ASN A 169 -5.81 -11.33 -2.57
C ASN A 169 -5.71 -11.63 -4.07
N SER A 170 -6.65 -12.42 -4.56
CA SER A 170 -6.80 -12.72 -5.97
C SER A 170 -8.27 -12.87 -6.30
N SER A 171 -8.72 -12.17 -7.34
CA SER A 171 -10.08 -12.31 -7.84
C SER A 171 -10.10 -12.46 -9.35
N GLN A 172 -10.88 -13.42 -9.81
CA GLN A 172 -11.07 -13.71 -11.23
C GLN A 172 -12.56 -13.63 -11.53
N HIS A 173 -12.92 -13.03 -12.65
CA HIS A 173 -14.29 -12.96 -13.09
C HIS A 173 -14.43 -13.33 -14.57
N ALA A 174 -15.51 -14.05 -14.88
CA ALA A 174 -15.91 -14.40 -16.23
C ALA A 174 -17.38 -14.03 -16.45
N ARG A 175 -17.69 -13.36 -17.57
CA ARG A 175 -19.06 -12.97 -17.95
C ARG A 175 -19.39 -13.53 -19.34
N CYS A 176 -20.46 -14.31 -19.44
CA CYS A 176 -20.93 -14.85 -20.73
C CYS A 176 -21.98 -13.95 -21.41
N ASP A 177 -22.03 -14.04 -22.73
CA ASP A 177 -22.67 -13.12 -23.68
C ASP A 177 -24.19 -12.89 -23.48
N THR A 178 -24.90 -13.81 -22.84
CA THR A 178 -26.34 -13.68 -22.61
C THR A 178 -26.71 -12.86 -21.36
N GLY A 179 -25.74 -12.23 -20.68
CA GLY A 179 -25.97 -11.39 -19.49
C GLY A 179 -26.46 -12.14 -18.24
N ARG A 180 -26.80 -13.43 -18.36
CA ARG A 180 -27.40 -14.27 -17.32
C ARG A 180 -26.42 -15.14 -16.54
N LYS A 181 -25.16 -15.24 -16.97
CA LYS A 181 -24.15 -16.09 -16.32
C LYS A 181 -22.88 -15.29 -16.01
N LEU A 182 -22.64 -15.10 -14.72
CA LEU A 182 -21.43 -14.51 -14.14
C LEU A 182 -20.80 -15.56 -13.24
N LEU A 183 -19.49 -15.79 -13.40
CA LEU A 183 -18.70 -16.57 -12.46
C LEU A 183 -17.66 -15.65 -11.83
N ARG A 184 -17.53 -15.70 -10.50
CA ARG A 184 -16.50 -14.97 -9.77
C ARG A 184 -15.84 -15.91 -8.77
N LEU A 185 -14.52 -16.00 -8.85
CA LEU A 185 -13.69 -16.69 -7.86
C LEU A 185 -12.89 -15.63 -7.10
N ASN A 186 -12.83 -15.76 -5.78
CA ASN A 186 -12.06 -14.86 -4.93
C ASN A 186 -11.29 -15.67 -3.89
N THR A 187 -10.05 -15.29 -3.65
CA THR A 187 -9.17 -15.87 -2.63
C THR A 187 -8.52 -14.74 -1.86
N VAL A 188 -8.52 -14.85 -0.54
CA VAL A 188 -7.87 -13.90 0.37
C VAL A 188 -7.06 -14.71 1.38
N VAL A 189 -5.81 -14.33 1.56
CA VAL A 189 -4.88 -14.89 2.55
C VAL A 189 -4.37 -13.74 3.39
N MET A 190 -4.39 -13.89 4.72
CA MET A 190 -3.85 -12.92 5.66
C MET A 190 -3.06 -13.65 6.73
N LYS A 191 -1.87 -13.14 7.09
CA LYS A 191 -1.14 -13.58 8.28
C LYS A 191 -1.74 -12.86 9.50
N THR A 192 -2.00 -13.63 10.56
CA THR A 192 -2.47 -13.09 11.84
C THR A 192 -1.33 -12.35 12.55
N VAL A 193 -1.59 -11.12 13.00
CA VAL A 193 -0.69 -10.32 13.85
C VAL A 193 -1.32 -10.20 15.24
N TRP A 194 -0.56 -10.50 16.28
CA TRP A 194 -1.01 -10.41 17.67
C TRP A 194 -0.62 -9.06 18.31
N TYR A 195 -1.39 -8.64 19.31
CA TYR A 195 -1.08 -7.50 20.18
C TYR A 195 -0.83 -8.05 21.58
N SER A 196 0.24 -7.61 22.25
CA SER A 196 0.56 -7.94 23.64
C SER A 196 0.14 -6.85 24.60
#